data_AF-G4T9Z0-F1
#
_entry.id   AF-G4T9Z0-F1
#
_cell.length_a   1.000
_cell.length_b   1.000
_cell.length_c   1.000
_cell.angle_alpha   90.00
_cell.angle_beta   90.00
_cell.angle_gamma   90.00
#
_symmetry.space_group_name_H-M   'P 1'
#
loop_
_entity.id
_entity.type
_entity.pdbx_description
1 polymer ?
#
loop_
_entity_poly.entity_id
_entity_poly.type
_entity_poly.pdbx_seq_one_letter_code
_entity_poly.pdbx_strand_id
1 'polypeptide(L)'
;MVLRRRKDYIESSGAHPLPFNFTIPLNRGAADTPLNATSQIIIPHVSLVATPFTDGGGEIRTISTGKFQGRKAGGGARIHIYGSARYGSGYGVYNKKEWGWTYSVETGLNVSGRDLFFGYPPFHWGDSYSGGKEYSEIPNEDMPGMALIDDPYRAYPGPQYPNQYGYLMAKKGDQSWITVADAATINILWDVLLLPEDKGGCGVDRDRSRRGSPASGIKFTLGGSEDDGVRFLSISISMLQAPIEIYPWNVIQYYRASSVFLANSTYDNKFAHVASLNNTDYWAASPLNTTGVDLDFLKCLNTTIAAALPMVDPTLVVRSRLSPGQIAGVAIGSIIGGILLIGLAVWLFIRHRRARPKKGKGIPEIPSSQNSVHELMNA
;
A
#
# COMPACT_ATOMS: atom_id res chain seq x y z
N MET A 1 23.49 -1.44 3.65
CA MET A 1 22.51 -1.02 2.62
C MET A 1 23.06 0.25 1.99
N VAL A 2 23.37 0.26 0.69
CA VAL A 2 23.96 1.43 0.01
C VAL A 2 22.99 1.90 -1.07
N LEU A 3 22.35 3.04 -0.83
CA LEU A 3 21.48 3.72 -1.79
C LEU A 3 22.38 4.49 -2.78
N ARG A 4 22.19 4.30 -4.09
CA ARG A 4 22.87 5.11 -5.14
C ARG A 4 21.83 5.97 -5.87
N ARG A 5 22.10 7.28 -5.97
CA ARG A 5 21.26 8.27 -6.67
C ARG A 5 21.38 8.14 -8.20
N ARG A 6 20.23 8.18 -8.89
CA ARG A 6 20.02 8.02 -10.33
C ARG A 6 19.74 9.39 -10.96
N LYS A 7 20.78 10.13 -11.38
CA LYS A 7 20.62 11.47 -11.98
C LYS A 7 20.19 11.47 -13.46
N ASP A 8 19.98 10.30 -14.09
CA ASP A 8 19.92 10.23 -15.55
C ASP A 8 18.55 9.82 -16.14
N TYR A 9 17.42 10.03 -15.43
CA TYR A 9 16.10 9.59 -15.92
C TYR A 9 15.05 10.69 -16.12
N ILE A 10 15.31 11.94 -15.73
CA ILE A 10 14.26 12.98 -15.69
C ILE A 10 14.18 13.84 -16.99
N GLU A 11 15.15 13.75 -17.91
CA GLU A 11 15.18 14.65 -19.07
C GLU A 11 14.32 14.22 -20.30
N SER A 12 13.54 13.14 -20.24
CA SER A 12 12.82 12.64 -21.45
C SER A 12 11.30 12.54 -21.38
N SER A 13 10.61 13.04 -20.35
CA SER A 13 9.14 13.06 -20.33
C SER A 13 8.61 14.45 -20.65
N GLY A 14 8.56 14.80 -21.94
CA GLY A 14 7.95 16.02 -22.48
C GLY A 14 6.43 16.04 -22.31
N ALA A 15 5.95 16.11 -21.06
CA ALA A 15 4.53 16.27 -20.76
C ALA A 15 4.12 17.74 -20.98
N HIS A 16 3.35 18.00 -22.03
CA HIS A 16 2.66 19.28 -22.20
C HIS A 16 1.59 19.46 -21.09
N PRO A 17 1.50 20.65 -20.47
CA PRO A 17 0.65 20.87 -19.30
C PRO A 17 -0.82 20.97 -19.71
N LEU A 18 -1.68 20.38 -18.90
CA LEU A 18 -3.08 20.78 -18.79
C LEU A 18 -3.13 22.29 -18.47
N PRO A 19 -4.19 23.03 -18.84
CA PRO A 19 -4.28 24.48 -18.66
C PRO A 19 -4.30 24.96 -17.20
N PHE A 20 -4.17 24.05 -16.23
CA PHE A 20 -3.95 24.34 -14.83
C PHE A 20 -2.55 23.83 -14.43
N ASN A 21 -1.55 24.71 -14.52
CA ASN A 21 -0.22 24.50 -13.94
C ASN A 21 -0.29 24.57 -12.41
N PHE A 22 -1.00 23.64 -11.78
CA PHE A 22 -1.01 23.51 -10.34
C PHE A 22 0.23 22.72 -9.91
N THR A 23 1.33 23.44 -9.68
CA THR A 23 2.52 22.83 -9.07
C THR A 23 2.28 22.76 -7.57
N ILE A 24 2.24 21.56 -7.02
CA ILE A 24 2.25 21.38 -5.57
C ILE A 24 3.69 21.60 -5.12
N PRO A 25 3.99 22.68 -4.39
CA PRO A 25 5.34 22.91 -3.94
C PRO A 25 5.76 21.76 -3.02
N LEU A 26 6.96 21.21 -3.26
CA LEU A 26 7.57 20.33 -2.29
C LEU A 26 7.76 21.10 -0.98
N ASN A 27 7.41 20.47 0.14
CA ASN A 27 7.57 21.05 1.46
C ASN A 27 9.05 21.02 1.88
N ARG A 28 9.85 21.92 1.29
CA ARG A 28 11.30 21.96 1.49
C ARG A 28 11.67 22.20 2.95
N GLY A 29 10.92 23.07 3.65
CA GLY A 29 11.13 23.33 5.08
C GLY A 29 11.03 22.05 5.91
N ALA A 30 10.02 21.23 5.66
CA ALA A 30 9.86 19.96 6.37
C ALA A 30 10.86 18.90 5.88
N ALA A 31 11.22 18.90 4.60
CA ALA A 31 12.21 17.98 4.04
C ALA A 31 13.62 18.14 4.65
N ASP A 32 13.97 19.37 5.04
CA ASP A 32 15.24 19.69 5.69
C ASP A 32 15.19 19.47 7.22
N THR A 33 14.02 19.17 7.77
CA THR A 33 13.83 18.93 9.21
C THR A 33 13.90 17.44 9.52
N PRO A 34 14.72 16.99 10.49
CA PRO A 34 14.74 15.60 10.91
C PRO A 34 13.34 15.15 11.40
N LEU A 35 12.78 14.13 10.74
CA LEU A 35 11.57 13.46 11.20
C LEU A 35 11.96 12.31 12.13
N ASN A 36 11.14 12.04 13.15
CA ASN A 36 11.31 10.87 14.01
C ASN A 36 10.76 9.61 13.31
N ALA A 37 9.75 9.79 12.45
CA ALA A 37 9.15 8.72 11.66
C ALA A 37 10.11 8.20 10.59
N THR A 38 9.95 6.91 10.25
CA THR A 38 10.65 6.30 9.11
C THR A 38 10.17 6.94 7.82
N SER A 39 11.10 7.48 7.02
CA SER A 39 10.79 8.16 5.76
C SER A 39 10.79 7.24 4.54
N GLN A 40 11.13 5.95 4.69
CA GLN A 40 11.16 4.98 3.59
C GLN A 40 10.12 3.88 3.82
N ILE A 41 9.14 3.82 2.94
CA ILE A 41 8.06 2.85 2.99
C ILE A 41 8.23 1.88 1.82
N ILE A 42 8.43 0.59 2.11
CA ILE A 42 8.49 -0.43 1.06
C ILE A 42 7.08 -0.68 0.54
N ILE A 43 6.90 -0.64 -0.78
CA ILE A 43 5.67 -1.08 -1.43
C ILE A 43 5.76 -2.60 -1.62
N PRO A 44 4.84 -3.37 -1.02
CA PRO A 44 4.89 -4.82 -1.08
C PRO A 44 4.87 -5.37 -2.51
N HIS A 45 5.55 -6.50 -2.71
CA HIS A 45 5.54 -7.29 -3.95
C HIS A 45 6.06 -6.62 -5.22
N VAL A 46 6.48 -5.34 -5.18
CA VAL A 46 7.01 -4.61 -6.35
C VAL A 46 8.40 -4.03 -6.15
N SER A 47 8.98 -4.18 -4.95
CA SER A 47 10.33 -3.67 -4.64
C SER A 47 10.49 -2.16 -4.92
N LEU A 48 9.39 -1.42 -4.83
CA LEU A 48 9.38 0.05 -4.89
C LEU A 48 9.52 0.60 -3.47
N VAL A 49 10.04 1.81 -3.36
CA VAL A 49 10.09 2.54 -2.09
C VAL A 49 9.33 3.84 -2.26
N ALA A 50 8.48 4.19 -1.31
CA ALA A 50 7.86 5.49 -1.23
C ALA A 50 8.54 6.34 -0.15
N THR A 51 8.72 7.62 -0.45
CA THR A 51 9.33 8.59 0.45
C THR A 51 8.50 9.87 0.52
N PRO A 52 8.47 10.60 1.65
CA PRO A 52 7.84 11.91 1.72
C PRO A 52 8.64 12.91 0.87
N PHE A 53 7.99 14.00 0.47
CA PHE A 53 8.62 15.13 -0.22
C PHE A 53 9.28 14.84 -1.58
N THR A 54 9.12 13.63 -2.13
CA THR A 54 9.50 13.34 -3.53
C THR A 54 8.41 13.79 -4.49
N ASP A 55 8.74 14.15 -5.73
CA ASP A 55 7.74 14.44 -6.77
C ASP A 55 6.89 13.21 -7.14
N GLY A 56 7.30 12.02 -6.67
CA GLY A 56 6.64 10.77 -6.98
C GLY A 56 6.99 10.29 -8.37
N GLY A 57 6.09 9.49 -8.93
CA GLY A 57 6.30 8.82 -10.20
C GLY A 57 7.00 7.48 -9.99
N GLY A 58 8.08 7.25 -10.72
CA GLY A 58 8.80 5.99 -10.69
C GLY A 58 8.27 4.95 -11.67
N GLU A 59 8.94 3.80 -11.66
CA GLU A 59 8.65 2.70 -12.57
C GLU A 59 7.32 2.03 -12.19
N ILE A 60 6.45 1.84 -13.19
CA ILE A 60 5.24 1.04 -13.02
C ILE A 60 5.63 -0.44 -13.01
N ARG A 61 5.24 -1.16 -11.96
CA ARG A 61 5.54 -2.59 -11.81
C ARG A 61 4.30 -3.41 -11.58
N THR A 62 4.30 -4.65 -12.08
CA THR A 62 3.25 -5.62 -11.75
C THR A 62 3.50 -6.23 -10.39
N ILE A 63 2.48 -6.24 -9.54
CA ILE A 63 2.45 -6.92 -8.26
C ILE A 63 2.50 -8.43 -8.53
N SER A 64 3.58 -9.10 -8.11
CA SER A 64 3.82 -10.50 -8.45
C SER A 64 2.98 -11.51 -7.66
N THR A 65 2.58 -11.14 -6.44
CA THR A 65 1.98 -12.02 -5.42
C THR A 65 1.07 -11.23 -4.48
N GLY A 66 0.34 -11.91 -3.60
CA GLY A 66 -0.56 -11.28 -2.62
C GLY A 66 -1.93 -10.94 -3.19
N LYS A 67 -2.76 -10.26 -2.39
CA LYS A 67 -4.17 -9.93 -2.70
C LYS A 67 -4.35 -9.13 -3.99
N PHE A 68 -3.35 -8.32 -4.34
CA PHE A 68 -3.38 -7.46 -5.54
C PHE A 68 -2.56 -8.01 -6.71
N GLN A 69 -2.28 -9.32 -6.73
CA GLN A 69 -1.51 -9.96 -7.79
C GLN A 69 -2.05 -9.58 -9.19
N GLY A 70 -1.13 -9.24 -10.10
CA GLY A 70 -1.44 -8.86 -11.48
C GLY A 70 -1.72 -7.38 -11.69
N ARG A 71 -2.13 -6.65 -10.64
CA ARG A 71 -2.29 -5.19 -10.68
C ARG A 71 -0.95 -4.49 -10.89
N LYS A 72 -1.00 -3.23 -11.30
CA LYS A 72 0.17 -2.34 -11.41
C LYS A 72 0.32 -1.48 -10.16
N ALA A 73 1.55 -1.13 -9.81
CA ALA A 73 1.87 -0.16 -8.77
C ALA A 73 2.97 0.81 -9.22
N GLY A 74 2.89 2.06 -8.78
CA GLY A 74 3.83 3.13 -9.12
C GLY A 74 3.39 4.00 -10.30
N GLY A 75 4.21 5.00 -10.65
CA GLY A 75 3.95 5.94 -11.74
C GLY A 75 3.13 7.17 -11.35
N GLY A 76 2.41 7.14 -10.22
CA GLY A 76 1.65 8.29 -9.71
C GLY A 76 2.57 9.43 -9.24
N ALA A 77 2.43 10.60 -9.85
CA ALA A 77 3.16 11.81 -9.51
C ALA A 77 2.40 12.70 -8.52
N ARG A 78 3.12 13.52 -7.74
CA ARG A 78 2.56 14.41 -6.72
C ARG A 78 1.59 15.42 -7.32
N ILE A 79 1.84 15.91 -8.52
CA ILE A 79 0.91 16.79 -9.26
C ILE A 79 -0.50 16.18 -9.44
N HIS A 80 -0.66 14.86 -9.30
CA HIS A 80 -1.93 14.14 -9.39
C HIS A 80 -2.44 13.65 -8.03
N ILE A 81 -1.84 14.11 -6.92
CA ILE A 81 -2.13 13.57 -5.59
C ILE A 81 -3.51 13.98 -5.09
N TYR A 82 -4.06 15.11 -5.55
CA TYR A 82 -5.37 15.59 -5.12
C TYR A 82 -6.50 14.80 -5.79
N GLY A 83 -7.39 14.26 -4.96
CA GLY A 83 -8.72 13.84 -5.37
C GLY A 83 -9.73 14.99 -5.25
N SER A 84 -10.99 14.63 -5.01
CA SER A 84 -12.07 15.55 -4.62
C SER A 84 -12.60 15.16 -3.24
N ALA A 85 -13.77 15.69 -2.85
CA ALA A 85 -14.53 15.22 -1.69
C ALA A 85 -15.28 13.89 -1.93
N ARG A 86 -15.09 13.24 -3.09
CA ARG A 86 -15.74 11.98 -3.46
C ARG A 86 -14.75 10.82 -3.40
N TYR A 87 -15.14 9.73 -2.77
CA TYR A 87 -14.34 8.52 -2.73
C TYR A 87 -14.17 7.93 -4.14
N GLY A 88 -12.99 7.37 -4.42
CA GLY A 88 -12.61 6.90 -5.75
C GLY A 88 -12.10 7.99 -6.67
N SER A 89 -11.99 9.22 -6.16
CA SER A 89 -11.27 10.30 -6.82
C SER A 89 -9.75 10.18 -6.61
N GLY A 90 -9.00 10.96 -7.39
CA GLY A 90 -7.54 11.00 -7.37
C GLY A 90 -6.88 9.90 -8.20
N TYR A 91 -7.67 9.15 -8.98
CA TYR A 91 -7.18 8.18 -9.94
C TYR A 91 -7.07 8.79 -11.34
N GLY A 92 -6.22 8.19 -12.15
CA GLY A 92 -6.12 8.52 -13.56
C GLY A 92 -5.24 7.53 -14.30
N VAL A 93 -5.36 7.54 -15.62
CA VAL A 93 -4.62 6.66 -16.52
C VAL A 93 -3.49 7.45 -17.18
N TYR A 94 -2.31 6.84 -17.21
CA TYR A 94 -1.25 7.28 -18.12
C TYR A 94 -1.48 6.64 -19.49
N ASN A 95 -1.94 7.47 -20.43
CA ASN A 95 -2.11 7.06 -21.81
C ASN A 95 -0.82 7.33 -22.58
N LYS A 96 -0.29 6.32 -23.28
CA LYS A 96 0.83 6.50 -24.19
C LYS A 96 0.36 7.31 -25.40
N LYS A 97 1.06 8.39 -25.70
CA LYS A 97 0.92 9.20 -26.91
C LYS A 97 2.18 9.07 -27.75
N GLU A 98 2.14 9.56 -28.98
CA GLU A 98 3.28 9.57 -29.91
C GLU A 98 4.51 10.31 -29.31
N TRP A 99 4.27 11.38 -28.55
CA TRP A 99 5.31 12.26 -28.00
C TRP A 99 5.56 12.10 -26.50
N GLY A 100 5.02 11.04 -25.88
CA GLY A 100 5.22 10.80 -24.44
C GLY A 100 4.01 10.15 -23.75
N TRP A 101 3.85 10.44 -22.47
CA TRP A 101 2.71 9.95 -21.68
C TRP A 101 1.85 11.12 -21.25
N THR A 102 0.54 10.97 -21.37
CA THR A 102 -0.43 11.95 -20.87
C THR A 102 -1.25 11.33 -19.75
N TYR A 103 -1.29 11.99 -18.60
CA TYR A 103 -2.20 11.62 -17.53
C TYR A 103 -3.61 12.11 -17.83
N SER A 104 -4.60 11.26 -17.62
CA SER A 104 -6.02 11.61 -17.75
C SER A 104 -6.73 11.18 -16.49
N VAL A 105 -7.39 12.13 -15.82
CA VAL A 105 -8.18 11.84 -14.61
C VAL A 105 -9.29 10.86 -14.96
N GLU A 106 -9.41 9.79 -14.18
CA GLU A 106 -10.56 8.90 -14.26
C GLU A 106 -11.69 9.50 -13.45
N THR A 107 -12.75 9.94 -14.13
CA THR A 107 -13.91 10.55 -13.49
C THR A 107 -14.88 9.55 -12.88
N GLY A 108 -14.78 8.27 -13.26
CA GLY A 108 -15.50 7.20 -12.58
C GLY A 108 -15.07 7.12 -11.12
N LEU A 109 -16.03 6.93 -10.22
CA LEU A 109 -15.74 6.82 -8.77
C LEU A 109 -15.66 5.36 -8.29
N ASN A 110 -15.94 4.39 -9.15
CA ASN A 110 -15.82 2.97 -8.83
C ASN A 110 -14.34 2.55 -8.76
N VAL A 111 -13.85 2.20 -7.57
CA VAL A 111 -12.46 1.79 -7.34
C VAL A 111 -12.19 0.32 -7.64
N SER A 112 -13.24 -0.50 -7.84
CA SER A 112 -13.07 -1.91 -8.14
C SER A 112 -12.25 -2.09 -9.40
N GLY A 113 -11.24 -2.95 -9.37
CA GLY A 113 -10.41 -3.19 -10.54
C GLY A 113 -9.17 -2.33 -10.63
N ARG A 114 -8.97 -1.35 -9.75
CA ARG A 114 -7.97 -0.31 -10.02
C ARG A 114 -6.56 -0.71 -9.64
N ASP A 115 -5.63 -0.25 -10.47
CA ASP A 115 -4.21 -0.29 -10.20
C ASP A 115 -3.83 0.69 -9.07
N LEU A 116 -2.69 0.43 -8.43
CA LEU A 116 -2.19 1.16 -7.27
C LEU A 116 -1.15 2.20 -7.71
N PHE A 117 -1.56 3.23 -8.45
CA PHE A 117 -0.64 4.21 -9.06
C PHE A 117 0.33 4.85 -8.07
N PHE A 118 -0.09 5.05 -6.82
CA PHE A 118 0.77 5.60 -5.77
C PHE A 118 1.46 4.54 -4.91
N GLY A 119 1.21 3.26 -5.17
CA GLY A 119 1.67 2.11 -4.40
C GLY A 119 0.75 1.74 -3.23
N TYR A 120 -0.31 2.50 -2.98
CA TYR A 120 -1.21 2.31 -1.84
C TYR A 120 -2.63 1.96 -2.31
N PRO A 121 -3.31 0.98 -1.69
CA PRO A 121 -4.73 0.74 -1.92
C PRO A 121 -5.59 1.87 -1.35
N PRO A 122 -6.76 2.17 -1.96
CA PRO A 122 -7.70 3.12 -1.41
C PRO A 122 -8.28 2.61 -0.09
N PHE A 123 -8.79 3.54 0.72
CA PHE A 123 -9.53 3.20 1.93
C PHE A 123 -10.79 2.39 1.60
N HIS A 124 -11.28 1.54 2.50
CA HIS A 124 -12.55 0.80 2.32
C HIS A 124 -13.65 1.43 3.17
N TRP A 125 -14.76 1.85 2.55
CA TRP A 125 -15.93 2.43 3.23
C TRP A 125 -17.10 1.45 3.40
N GLY A 126 -16.83 0.15 3.29
CA GLY A 126 -17.85 -0.89 3.23
C GLY A 126 -18.00 -1.51 1.85
N ASP A 127 -18.60 -2.71 1.81
CA ASP A 127 -18.59 -3.58 0.64
C ASP A 127 -19.43 -3.04 -0.53
N SER A 128 -20.42 -2.21 -0.24
CA SER A 128 -21.33 -1.59 -1.22
C SER A 128 -20.82 -0.24 -1.74
N TYR A 129 -19.83 0.38 -1.10
CA TYR A 129 -19.50 1.77 -1.38
C TYR A 129 -18.48 1.91 -2.51
N SER A 130 -18.98 2.24 -3.71
CA SER A 130 -18.20 2.52 -4.92
C SER A 130 -17.10 1.49 -5.25
N GLY A 131 -17.39 0.20 -5.08
CA GLY A 131 -16.46 -0.89 -5.42
C GLY A 131 -15.35 -1.14 -4.39
N GLY A 132 -15.44 -0.56 -3.20
CA GLY A 132 -14.43 -0.68 -2.16
C GLY A 132 -14.20 -2.10 -1.61
N LYS A 133 -15.10 -3.06 -1.87
CA LYS A 133 -15.07 -4.41 -1.28
C LYS A 133 -13.73 -5.13 -1.45
N GLU A 134 -13.05 -4.97 -2.59
CA GLU A 134 -11.76 -5.67 -2.80
C GLU A 134 -10.64 -5.16 -1.87
N TYR A 135 -10.83 -4.00 -1.23
CA TYR A 135 -9.90 -3.36 -0.32
C TYR A 135 -10.26 -3.56 1.16
N SER A 136 -11.29 -4.36 1.46
CA SER A 136 -11.53 -4.85 2.82
C SER A 136 -10.51 -5.91 3.18
N GLU A 137 -10.19 -6.10 4.47
CA GLU A 137 -9.41 -7.27 4.96
C GLU A 137 -8.10 -7.51 4.17
N ILE A 138 -7.30 -6.48 3.95
CA ILE A 138 -6.01 -6.61 3.26
C ILE A 138 -5.00 -7.26 4.25
N PRO A 139 -4.21 -8.28 3.86
CA PRO A 139 -3.15 -8.79 4.74
C PRO A 139 -2.09 -7.73 5.06
N ASN A 140 -1.45 -7.80 6.23
CA ASN A 140 -0.43 -6.82 6.62
C ASN A 140 0.75 -6.77 5.64
N GLU A 141 1.11 -7.93 5.08
CA GLU A 141 2.15 -8.07 4.05
C GLU A 141 1.78 -7.47 2.70
N ASP A 142 0.50 -7.17 2.44
CA ASP A 142 0.01 -6.54 1.21
C ASP A 142 -0.19 -5.02 1.37
N MET A 143 -0.08 -4.50 2.60
CA MET A 143 -0.31 -3.09 2.92
C MET A 143 1.00 -2.32 3.12
N PRO A 144 1.30 -1.31 2.29
CA PRO A 144 2.47 -0.47 2.52
C PRO A 144 2.36 0.29 3.84
N GLY A 145 3.50 0.48 4.52
CA GLY A 145 3.58 1.27 5.76
C GLY A 145 3.18 0.51 7.04
N MET A 146 2.76 -0.75 6.93
CA MET A 146 2.42 -1.59 8.10
C MET A 146 3.62 -2.36 8.68
N ALA A 147 4.61 -2.71 7.85
CA ALA A 147 5.73 -3.58 8.23
C ALA A 147 6.90 -2.85 8.93
N LEU A 148 6.71 -1.65 9.47
CA LEU A 148 7.79 -0.93 10.14
C LEU A 148 7.97 -1.45 11.57
N ILE A 149 9.04 -2.22 11.74
CA ILE A 149 9.33 -3.16 12.83
C ILE A 149 9.73 -2.50 14.16
N ASP A 150 10.08 -1.21 14.19
CA ASP A 150 10.69 -0.56 15.36
C ASP A 150 10.05 0.76 15.81
N ASP A 151 8.87 1.14 15.30
CA ASP A 151 8.19 2.35 15.79
C ASP A 151 7.58 2.08 17.19
N PRO A 152 7.82 2.96 18.20
CA PRO A 152 7.18 2.86 19.52
C PRO A 152 5.64 2.84 19.42
N TYR A 153 5.10 3.30 18.29
CA TYR A 153 3.71 3.15 17.96
C TYR A 153 3.39 1.78 17.35
N ARG A 154 3.30 0.76 18.21
CA ARG A 154 2.67 -0.50 17.82
C ARG A 154 1.17 -0.31 17.75
N ALA A 155 0.64 -0.16 16.53
CA ALA A 155 -0.68 -0.69 16.26
C ALA A 155 -0.61 -2.19 16.64
N TYR A 156 -1.33 -2.60 17.67
CA TYR A 156 -1.53 -4.03 17.96
C TYR A 156 -2.76 -4.45 17.13
N PRO A 157 -2.60 -4.96 15.89
CA PRO A 157 -3.70 -5.66 15.28
C PRO A 157 -3.94 -6.89 16.15
N GLY A 158 -5.08 -6.92 16.84
CA GLY A 158 -5.59 -8.20 17.29
C GLY A 158 -5.65 -9.14 16.07
N PRO A 159 -5.33 -10.44 16.21
CA PRO A 159 -5.24 -11.37 15.08
C PRO A 159 -6.54 -11.49 14.24
N GLN A 160 -7.65 -10.96 14.75
CA GLN A 160 -8.97 -11.01 14.14
C GLN A 160 -9.33 -9.79 13.28
N TYR A 161 -8.63 -8.65 13.44
CA TYR A 161 -8.92 -7.44 12.67
C TYR A 161 -7.63 -6.68 12.37
N PRO A 162 -6.98 -6.91 11.21
CA PRO A 162 -5.86 -6.10 10.77
C PRO A 162 -6.40 -4.73 10.36
N ASN A 163 -6.76 -3.88 11.33
CA ASN A 163 -7.08 -2.49 11.04
C ASN A 163 -5.77 -1.80 10.69
N GLN A 164 -5.66 -1.40 9.43
CA GLN A 164 -4.42 -1.01 8.75
C GLN A 164 -4.21 0.49 8.63
N TYR A 165 -5.07 1.26 9.29
CA TYR A 165 -5.10 2.71 9.16
C TYR A 165 -4.91 3.36 10.52
N GLY A 166 -4.08 4.40 10.56
CA GLY A 166 -4.02 5.32 11.68
C GLY A 166 -4.89 6.54 11.42
N TYR A 167 -5.09 7.34 12.47
CA TYR A 167 -5.67 8.67 12.35
C TYR A 167 -4.80 9.72 13.03
N LEU A 168 -4.93 10.95 12.55
CA LEU A 168 -4.43 12.16 13.16
C LEU A 168 -5.60 13.13 13.30
N MET A 169 -5.80 13.66 14.50
CA MET A 169 -6.77 14.70 14.80
C MET A 169 -6.03 15.98 15.14
N ALA A 170 -6.20 17.01 14.32
CA ALA A 170 -5.73 18.35 14.56
C ALA A 170 -6.88 19.24 15.02
N LYS A 171 -6.67 20.02 16.08
CA LYS A 171 -7.68 20.94 16.62
C LYS A 171 -7.25 22.40 16.48
N LYS A 172 -8.20 23.26 16.10
CA LYS A 172 -8.04 24.72 16.07
C LYS A 172 -9.38 25.35 16.45
N GLY A 173 -9.42 26.06 17.58
CA GLY A 173 -10.69 26.48 18.19
C GLY A 173 -11.56 25.26 18.53
N ASP A 174 -12.84 25.31 18.15
CA ASP A 174 -13.80 24.22 18.33
C ASP A 174 -13.82 23.22 17.17
N GLN A 175 -13.05 23.47 16.11
CA GLN A 175 -13.00 22.62 14.93
C GLN A 175 -12.03 21.45 15.13
N SER A 176 -12.45 20.26 14.70
CA SER A 176 -11.64 19.04 14.70
C SER A 176 -11.48 18.53 13.26
N TRP A 177 -10.23 18.42 12.83
CA TRP A 177 -9.85 17.95 11.51
C TRP A 177 -9.20 16.59 11.64
N ILE A 178 -9.71 15.61 10.90
CA ILE A 178 -9.29 14.22 11.03
C ILE A 178 -8.68 13.79 9.71
N THR A 179 -7.41 13.37 9.78
CA THR A 179 -6.71 12.75 8.67
C THR A 179 -6.56 11.26 8.93
N VAL A 180 -6.84 10.43 7.93
CA VAL A 180 -6.72 8.97 8.02
C VAL A 180 -5.88 8.47 6.86
N ALA A 181 -4.93 7.57 7.16
CA ALA A 181 -3.98 6.99 6.22
C ALA A 181 -3.39 5.69 6.80
N ASP A 182 -2.48 5.03 6.09
CA ASP A 182 -1.62 3.98 6.67
C ASP A 182 -0.77 4.52 7.83
N ALA A 183 -0.36 3.63 8.73
CA ALA A 183 0.31 4.00 9.98
C ALA A 183 1.61 4.82 9.75
N ALA A 184 2.45 4.41 8.80
CA ALA A 184 3.68 5.12 8.47
C ALA A 184 3.40 6.55 7.98
N THR A 185 2.41 6.70 7.09
CA THR A 185 1.97 8.01 6.60
C THR A 185 1.47 8.90 7.74
N ILE A 186 0.68 8.38 8.68
CA ILE A 186 0.22 9.15 9.85
C ILE A 186 1.39 9.60 10.73
N ASN A 187 2.40 8.76 10.93
CA ASN A 187 3.57 9.14 11.73
C ASN A 187 4.38 10.26 11.07
N ILE A 188 4.55 10.20 9.75
CA ILE A 188 5.17 11.28 8.96
C ILE A 188 4.35 12.56 9.07
N LEU A 189 3.03 12.49 8.84
CA LEU A 189 2.16 13.67 8.90
C LEU A 189 2.12 14.29 10.28
N TRP A 190 2.17 13.49 11.35
CA TRP A 190 2.26 14.00 12.72
C TRP A 190 3.50 14.84 12.94
N ASP A 191 4.67 14.33 12.55
CA ASP A 191 5.92 15.06 12.73
C ASP A 191 5.93 16.36 11.90
N VAL A 192 5.41 16.32 10.66
CA VAL A 192 5.37 17.49 9.77
C VAL A 192 4.36 18.54 10.22
N LEU A 193 3.14 18.14 10.59
CA LEU A 193 2.08 19.10 10.95
C LEU A 193 2.37 19.84 12.27
N LEU A 194 3.15 19.23 13.17
CA LEU A 194 3.63 19.87 14.39
C LEU A 194 4.69 20.95 14.14
N LEU A 195 5.34 20.96 12.98
CA LEU A 195 6.33 21.98 12.67
C LEU A 195 5.66 23.36 12.57
N PRO A 196 6.38 24.44 12.91
CA PRO A 196 5.96 25.80 12.60
C PRO A 196 5.70 26.01 11.09
N GLU A 197 4.87 27.00 10.75
CA GLU A 197 4.54 27.31 9.35
C GLU A 197 5.76 27.73 8.52
N ASP A 198 6.74 28.43 9.10
CA ASP A 198 7.99 28.81 8.43
C ASP A 198 8.90 27.61 8.14
N LYS A 199 8.66 26.47 8.82
CA LYS A 199 9.28 25.17 8.55
C LYS A 199 8.36 24.27 7.72
N GLY A 200 7.26 24.79 7.20
CA GLY A 200 6.32 24.09 6.35
C GLY A 200 5.35 23.16 7.08
N GLY A 201 5.24 23.24 8.41
CA GLY A 201 4.14 22.60 9.14
C GLY A 201 2.92 23.50 9.27
N CYS A 202 2.05 23.20 10.22
CA CYS A 202 0.84 24.00 10.52
C CYS A 202 0.76 24.45 11.99
N GLY A 203 1.84 24.30 12.75
CA GLY A 203 1.89 24.63 14.17
C GLY A 203 0.79 23.92 14.96
N VAL A 204 0.49 22.66 14.59
CA VAL A 204 -0.57 21.89 15.24
C VAL A 204 -0.24 21.77 16.74
N ASP A 205 -1.19 22.13 17.59
CA ASP A 205 -1.01 22.07 19.04
C ASP A 205 -0.91 20.61 19.49
N ARG A 206 0.28 20.21 19.95
CA ARG A 206 0.59 18.84 20.39
C ARG A 206 -0.32 18.38 21.54
N ASP A 207 -0.70 19.27 22.44
CA ASP A 207 -1.47 18.92 23.65
C ASP A 207 -2.95 18.74 23.34
N ARG A 208 -3.45 19.44 22.30
CA ARG A 208 -4.84 19.34 21.83
C ARG A 208 -5.05 18.33 20.71
N SER A 209 -3.97 17.97 20.03
CA SER A 209 -4.00 17.08 18.87
C SER A 209 -3.64 15.67 19.28
N ARG A 210 -4.10 14.71 18.50
CA ARG A 210 -3.90 13.29 18.81
C ARG A 210 -3.56 12.53 17.55
N ARG A 211 -2.64 11.58 17.65
CA ARG A 211 -2.55 10.48 16.68
C ARG A 211 -2.89 9.18 17.41
N GLY A 212 -3.66 8.33 16.74
CA GLY A 212 -4.06 7.05 17.30
C GLY A 212 -4.14 5.97 16.23
N SER A 213 -3.79 4.75 16.61
CA SER A 213 -4.28 3.58 15.92
C SER A 213 -5.65 3.35 16.54
N PRO A 214 -6.67 2.98 15.77
CA PRO A 214 -7.92 2.52 16.35
C PRO A 214 -7.61 1.28 17.21
N ALA A 215 -7.42 1.49 18.52
CA ALA A 215 -6.93 0.51 19.48
C ALA A 215 -7.92 -0.63 19.75
N SER A 216 -9.11 -0.55 19.16
CA SER A 216 -10.19 -1.51 19.32
C SER A 216 -11.14 -1.44 18.14
N GLY A 217 -10.61 -1.67 16.93
CA GLY A 217 -11.43 -1.73 15.73
C GLY A 217 -11.75 -0.35 15.16
N ILE A 218 -11.34 -0.13 13.91
CA ILE A 218 -12.30 0.50 13.00
C ILE A 218 -13.43 -0.52 12.92
N LYS A 219 -14.40 -0.41 13.81
CA LYS A 219 -15.61 -1.22 13.67
C LYS A 219 -16.43 -0.54 12.61
N PHE A 220 -16.28 -1.03 11.38
CA PHE A 220 -17.29 -0.88 10.34
C PHE A 220 -18.54 -1.60 10.83
N THR A 221 -19.31 -0.94 11.67
CA THR A 221 -20.51 -1.54 12.24
C THR A 221 -21.57 -1.58 11.15
N LEU A 222 -22.06 -2.77 10.84
CA LEU A 222 -23.16 -3.00 9.91
C LEU A 222 -24.45 -2.46 10.53
N GLY A 223 -24.79 -1.21 10.24
CA GLY A 223 -26.17 -0.73 10.41
C GLY A 223 -27.03 -1.43 9.36
N GLY A 224 -27.80 -2.42 9.79
CA GLY A 224 -28.65 -3.23 8.91
C GLY A 224 -29.86 -2.45 8.43
N SER A 225 -29.74 -1.79 7.29
CA SER A 225 -30.85 -1.41 6.42
C SER A 225 -30.28 -1.34 5.00
N GLU A 226 -30.93 -2.04 4.05
CA GLU A 226 -30.55 -2.01 2.62
C GLU A 226 -30.57 -0.60 2.02
N ASP A 227 -31.24 0.35 2.68
CA ASP A 227 -31.30 1.77 2.31
C ASP A 227 -30.18 2.63 2.94
N ASP A 228 -29.50 2.15 4.00
CA ASP A 228 -28.44 2.88 4.73
C ASP A 228 -27.03 2.40 4.34
N GLY A 229 -26.82 2.07 3.06
CA GLY A 229 -25.66 1.36 2.49
C GLY A 229 -24.26 2.00 2.62
N VAL A 230 -24.00 2.80 3.65
CA VAL A 230 -22.74 3.46 3.94
C VAL A 230 -22.25 3.12 5.36
N ARG A 231 -21.09 2.45 5.45
CA ARG A 231 -20.50 2.08 6.73
C ARG A 231 -19.67 3.25 7.29
N PHE A 232 -19.71 3.42 8.61
CA PHE A 232 -18.95 4.46 9.29
C PHE A 232 -17.64 3.96 9.87
N LEU A 233 -16.65 4.84 9.84
CA LEU A 233 -15.42 4.73 10.59
C LEU A 233 -15.71 5.19 12.03
N SER A 234 -15.94 4.25 12.94
CA SER A 234 -15.98 4.55 14.37
C SER A 234 -14.57 4.55 14.94
N ILE A 235 -14.11 5.71 15.40
CA ILE A 235 -12.83 5.87 16.09
C ILE A 235 -13.14 5.96 17.59
N SER A 236 -13.01 4.85 18.30
CA SER A 236 -13.04 4.86 19.76
C SER A 236 -11.69 5.36 20.28
N ILE A 237 -11.70 6.51 20.95
CA ILE A 237 -10.52 7.08 21.59
C ILE A 237 -10.69 6.82 23.08
N SER A 238 -9.83 6.00 23.67
CA SER A 238 -9.94 5.48 25.05
C SER A 238 -10.03 6.53 26.17
N MET A 239 -9.96 7.82 25.84
CA MET A 239 -10.08 8.96 26.76
C MET A 239 -11.19 9.95 26.37
N LEU A 240 -11.88 9.79 25.23
CA LEU A 240 -13.11 10.52 24.90
C LEU A 240 -14.27 9.61 25.25
N GLN A 241 -15.22 10.12 26.05
CA GLN A 241 -16.45 9.38 26.41
C GLN A 241 -17.36 9.06 25.21
N ALA A 242 -17.06 9.58 24.00
CA ALA A 242 -17.80 9.29 22.79
C ALA A 242 -16.87 8.89 21.63
N PRO A 243 -17.19 7.83 20.88
CA PRO A 243 -16.52 7.52 19.62
C PRO A 243 -16.77 8.65 18.62
N ILE A 244 -15.78 8.95 17.78
CA ILE A 244 -15.98 9.85 16.64
C ILE A 244 -16.32 8.99 15.44
N GLU A 245 -17.45 9.29 14.82
CA GLU A 245 -17.89 8.62 13.60
C GLU A 245 -17.56 9.49 12.40
N ILE A 246 -16.79 8.94 11.47
CA ILE A 246 -16.49 9.55 10.19
C ILE A 246 -17.12 8.72 9.08
N TYR A 247 -17.79 9.40 8.17
CA TYR A 247 -18.46 8.82 7.02
C TYR A 247 -17.82 9.37 5.74
N PRO A 248 -18.04 8.72 4.57
CA PRO A 248 -17.57 9.23 3.29
C PRO A 248 -18.01 10.68 3.00
N TRP A 249 -19.19 11.09 3.47
CA TRP A 249 -19.71 12.46 3.31
C TRP A 249 -19.09 13.48 4.26
N ASN A 250 -18.34 13.07 5.27
CA ASN A 250 -17.55 13.98 6.10
C ASN A 250 -16.19 14.31 5.48
N VAL A 251 -15.81 13.62 4.39
CA VAL A 251 -14.52 13.85 3.73
C VAL A 251 -14.57 15.12 2.90
N ILE A 252 -13.62 16.00 3.17
CA ILE A 252 -13.45 17.27 2.45
C ILE A 252 -12.50 17.06 1.28
N GLN A 253 -11.49 16.22 1.45
CA GLN A 253 -10.46 16.01 0.44
C GLN A 253 -9.88 14.60 0.55
N TYR A 254 -9.97 13.82 -0.53
CA TYR A 254 -9.16 12.62 -0.72
C TYR A 254 -7.82 12.97 -1.34
N TYR A 255 -6.79 12.17 -1.03
CA TYR A 255 -5.47 12.27 -1.61
C TYR A 255 -4.97 10.89 -2.01
N ARG A 256 -3.98 10.86 -2.89
CA ARG A 256 -3.23 9.65 -3.25
C ARG A 256 -4.20 8.52 -3.64
N ALA A 257 -5.08 8.79 -4.59
CA ALA A 257 -6.12 7.88 -5.07
C ALA A 257 -7.00 7.30 -3.94
N SER A 258 -7.52 8.17 -3.07
CA SER A 258 -8.38 7.80 -1.93
C SER A 258 -7.75 6.88 -0.87
N SER A 259 -6.42 6.74 -0.85
CA SER A 259 -5.70 6.01 0.22
C SER A 259 -5.40 6.89 1.45
N VAL A 260 -5.63 8.20 1.33
CA VAL A 260 -5.57 9.18 2.42
C VAL A 260 -6.77 10.12 2.30
N PHE A 261 -7.32 10.58 3.41
CA PHE A 261 -8.34 11.63 3.40
C PHE A 261 -8.23 12.61 4.57
N LEU A 262 -8.74 13.82 4.35
CA LEU A 262 -8.98 14.86 5.34
C LEU A 262 -10.49 15.05 5.49
N ALA A 263 -10.98 14.93 6.71
CA ALA A 263 -12.39 15.01 7.07
C ALA A 263 -12.63 16.01 8.21
N ASN A 264 -13.87 16.46 8.31
CA ASN A 264 -14.39 17.17 9.48
C ASN A 264 -15.72 16.52 9.84
N SER A 265 -15.89 16.10 11.10
CA SER A 265 -17.06 15.34 11.54
C SER A 265 -18.39 16.11 11.41
N THR A 266 -18.35 17.44 11.28
CA THR A 266 -19.55 18.25 11.08
C THR A 266 -19.82 18.59 9.61
N TYR A 267 -18.92 18.23 8.69
CA TYR A 267 -19.12 18.46 7.26
C TYR A 267 -20.05 17.39 6.67
N ASP A 268 -20.99 17.79 5.82
CA ASP A 268 -21.93 16.85 5.19
C ASP A 268 -22.03 17.08 3.67
N ASN A 269 -21.32 16.25 2.91
CA ASN A 269 -21.35 16.24 1.46
C ASN A 269 -22.51 15.39 0.94
N LYS A 270 -23.61 16.05 0.54
CA LYS A 270 -24.82 15.41 -0.01
C LYS A 270 -24.53 14.50 -1.21
N PHE A 271 -23.50 14.81 -1.99
CA PHE A 271 -23.13 14.03 -3.17
C PHE A 271 -22.47 12.69 -2.80
N ALA A 272 -21.89 12.58 -1.60
CA ALA A 272 -21.24 11.37 -1.12
C ALA A 272 -22.19 10.40 -0.40
N HIS A 273 -23.46 10.74 -0.19
CA HIS A 273 -24.47 9.80 0.30
C HIS A 273 -24.83 8.72 -0.73
N VAL A 274 -24.68 9.04 -2.01
CA VAL A 274 -25.03 8.12 -3.10
C VAL A 274 -23.87 7.15 -3.35
N ALA A 275 -24.00 5.92 -2.84
CA ALA A 275 -23.12 4.79 -3.12
C ALA A 275 -23.42 4.19 -4.51
N SER A 276 -23.18 4.96 -5.59
CA SER A 276 -23.42 4.48 -6.96
C SER A 276 -22.12 4.26 -7.71
N LEU A 277 -21.97 3.06 -8.27
CA LEU A 277 -20.86 2.67 -9.16
C LEU A 277 -20.83 3.51 -10.46
N ASN A 278 -21.96 4.12 -10.82
CA ASN A 278 -22.12 4.89 -12.05
C ASN A 278 -22.14 6.41 -11.83
N ASN A 279 -21.82 6.87 -10.61
CA ASN A 279 -21.76 8.31 -10.35
C ASN A 279 -20.51 8.92 -10.99
N THR A 280 -20.72 9.93 -11.84
CA THR A 280 -19.66 10.65 -12.58
C THR A 280 -19.46 12.08 -12.08
N ASP A 281 -20.17 12.48 -11.02
CA ASP A 281 -20.06 13.80 -10.39
C ASP A 281 -18.79 13.92 -9.55
N TYR A 282 -17.66 13.69 -10.21
CA TYR A 282 -16.34 13.56 -9.61
C TYR A 282 -15.99 14.77 -8.74
N TRP A 283 -16.31 15.99 -9.20
CA TRP A 283 -16.00 17.24 -8.50
C TRP A 283 -17.13 17.78 -7.62
N ALA A 284 -18.27 17.08 -7.53
CA ALA A 284 -19.40 17.60 -6.77
C ALA A 284 -19.16 17.50 -5.26
N ALA A 285 -19.40 18.61 -4.58
CA ALA A 285 -19.26 18.75 -3.13
C ALA A 285 -20.31 19.73 -2.59
N SER A 286 -20.86 19.45 -1.40
CA SER A 286 -21.58 20.48 -0.64
C SER A 286 -20.60 21.60 -0.26
N PRO A 287 -21.02 22.88 -0.29
CA PRO A 287 -20.23 23.96 0.29
C PRO A 287 -19.91 23.68 1.77
N LEU A 288 -18.68 23.94 2.20
CA LEU A 288 -18.30 23.88 3.61
C LEU A 288 -18.88 25.11 4.33
N ASN A 289 -19.58 24.92 5.45
CA ASN A 289 -19.96 26.04 6.31
C ASN A 289 -18.69 26.64 6.93
N THR A 290 -18.34 27.85 6.52
CA THR A 290 -17.11 28.52 6.95
C THR A 290 -17.26 29.31 8.24
N THR A 291 -18.45 29.35 8.83
CA THR A 291 -18.71 30.07 10.08
C THR A 291 -17.88 29.46 11.21
N GLY A 292 -16.94 30.23 11.76
CA GLY A 292 -16.02 29.76 12.82
C GLY A 292 -14.93 28.80 12.33
N VAL A 293 -14.77 28.63 11.01
CA VAL A 293 -13.68 27.85 10.42
C VAL A 293 -12.49 28.75 10.16
N ASP A 294 -11.34 28.39 10.73
CA ASP A 294 -10.05 28.97 10.37
C ASP A 294 -9.62 28.43 8.99
N LEU A 295 -9.93 29.21 7.93
CA LEU A 295 -9.66 28.82 6.55
C LEU A 295 -8.17 28.78 6.23
N ASP A 296 -7.34 29.57 6.91
CA ASP A 296 -5.89 29.55 6.73
C ASP A 296 -5.30 28.27 7.32
N PHE A 297 -5.77 27.87 8.51
CA PHE A 297 -5.41 26.58 9.09
C PHE A 297 -5.87 25.40 8.22
N LEU A 298 -7.11 25.42 7.72
CA LEU A 298 -7.59 24.38 6.79
C LEU A 298 -6.75 24.31 5.51
N LYS A 299 -6.43 25.47 4.92
CA LYS A 299 -5.55 25.56 3.76
C LYS A 299 -4.17 24.99 4.08
N CYS A 300 -3.59 25.34 5.24
CA CYS A 300 -2.32 24.79 5.68
C CYS A 300 -2.37 23.27 5.79
N LEU A 301 -3.38 22.70 6.46
CA LEU A 301 -3.54 21.25 6.57
C LEU A 301 -3.58 20.59 5.18
N ASN A 302 -4.44 21.12 4.30
CA ASN A 302 -4.65 20.58 2.96
C ASN A 302 -3.37 20.59 2.10
N THR A 303 -2.63 21.70 2.12
CA THR A 303 -1.38 21.81 1.35
C THR A 303 -0.24 20.99 1.96
N THR A 304 -0.14 21.00 3.29
CA THR A 304 0.94 20.31 4.00
C THR A 304 0.80 18.80 3.89
N ILE A 305 -0.43 18.26 4.02
CA ILE A 305 -0.71 16.84 3.80
C ILE A 305 -0.26 16.46 2.38
N ALA A 306 -0.79 17.12 1.35
CA ALA A 306 -0.47 16.78 -0.04
C ALA A 306 1.04 16.88 -0.37
N ALA A 307 1.76 17.80 0.25
CA ALA A 307 3.20 17.97 0.05
C ALA A 307 4.06 16.95 0.82
N ALA A 308 3.57 16.45 1.96
CA ALA A 308 4.30 15.54 2.84
C ALA A 308 4.00 14.06 2.58
N LEU A 309 2.91 13.73 1.86
CA LEU A 309 2.53 12.34 1.63
C LEU A 309 3.66 11.53 0.98
N PRO A 310 3.93 10.30 1.46
CA PRO A 310 4.87 9.39 0.83
C PRO A 310 4.40 8.97 -0.56
N MET A 311 5.28 9.11 -1.54
CA MET A 311 5.05 8.79 -2.95
C MET A 311 6.15 7.87 -3.43
N VAL A 312 5.85 6.97 -4.38
CA VAL A 312 6.87 6.10 -4.99
C VAL A 312 8.02 6.94 -5.54
N ASP A 313 9.21 6.71 -5.01
CA ASP A 313 10.39 7.48 -5.32
C ASP A 313 11.07 6.91 -6.58
N PRO A 314 11.15 7.66 -7.70
CA PRO A 314 11.75 7.18 -8.94
C PRO A 314 13.25 6.88 -8.81
N THR A 315 13.89 7.40 -7.75
CA THR A 315 15.32 7.24 -7.48
C THR A 315 15.62 6.02 -6.62
N LEU A 316 14.62 5.42 -5.98
CA LEU A 316 14.78 4.31 -5.06
C LEU A 316 14.07 3.06 -5.56
N VAL A 317 14.85 2.01 -5.84
CA VAL A 317 14.35 0.68 -6.13
C VAL A 317 15.01 -0.28 -5.16
N VAL A 318 14.21 -1.07 -4.44
CA VAL A 318 14.74 -2.18 -3.65
C VAL A 318 15.28 -3.20 -4.63
N ARG A 319 16.60 -3.25 -4.79
CA ARG A 319 17.20 -4.40 -5.45
C ARG A 319 17.32 -5.48 -4.39
N SER A 320 16.49 -6.51 -4.49
CA SER A 320 16.67 -7.78 -3.81
C SER A 320 17.93 -8.47 -4.34
N ARG A 321 19.09 -7.83 -4.15
CA ARG A 321 20.37 -8.50 -4.29
C ARG A 321 20.50 -9.30 -3.02
N LEU A 322 20.37 -10.62 -3.14
CA LEU A 322 21.09 -11.53 -2.25
C LEU A 322 22.47 -10.92 -2.03
N SER A 323 22.86 -10.75 -0.77
CA SER A 323 24.21 -10.24 -0.44
C SER A 323 25.22 -11.02 -1.30
N PRO A 324 26.30 -10.39 -1.81
CA PRO A 324 27.37 -11.13 -2.48
C PRO A 324 27.79 -12.38 -1.69
N GLY A 325 27.75 -12.32 -0.35
CA GLY A 325 27.97 -13.47 0.53
C GLY A 325 26.86 -14.52 0.51
N GLN A 326 25.58 -14.15 0.33
CA GLN A 326 24.48 -15.10 0.16
C GLN A 326 24.51 -15.77 -1.23
N ILE A 327 24.83 -15.01 -2.28
CA ILE A 327 25.02 -15.58 -3.63
C ILE A 327 26.20 -16.56 -3.62
N ALA A 328 27.34 -16.13 -3.06
CA ALA A 328 28.51 -16.99 -2.89
C ALA A 328 28.19 -18.21 -2.00
N GLY A 329 27.45 -18.01 -0.91
CA GLY A 329 27.03 -19.08 -0.01
C GLY A 329 26.15 -20.12 -0.68
N VAL A 330 25.15 -19.71 -1.47
CA VAL A 330 24.30 -20.63 -2.24
C VAL A 330 25.14 -21.37 -3.28
N ALA A 331 26.01 -20.68 -4.03
CA ALA A 331 26.85 -21.32 -5.05
C ALA A 331 27.84 -22.34 -4.46
N ILE A 332 28.57 -21.96 -3.40
CA ILE A 332 29.54 -22.83 -2.73
C ILE A 332 28.81 -23.99 -2.04
N GLY A 333 27.69 -23.71 -1.37
CA GLY A 333 26.86 -24.72 -0.71
C GLY A 333 26.34 -25.77 -1.68
N SER A 334 25.87 -25.37 -2.88
CA SER A 334 25.44 -26.30 -3.92
C SER A 334 26.57 -27.16 -4.47
N ILE A 335 27.79 -26.62 -4.62
CA ILE A 335 28.96 -27.38 -5.09
C ILE A 335 29.37 -28.43 -4.05
N ILE A 336 29.54 -28.02 -2.78
CA ILE A 336 29.94 -28.93 -1.69
C ILE A 336 28.86 -30.01 -1.50
N GLY A 337 27.59 -29.62 -1.47
CA GLY A 337 26.46 -30.55 -1.38
C GLY A 337 26.47 -31.57 -2.53
N GLY A 338 26.71 -31.12 -3.76
CA GLY A 338 26.82 -31.99 -4.93
C GLY A 338 27.97 -33.00 -4.82
N ILE A 339 29.16 -32.56 -4.39
CA ILE A 339 30.32 -33.44 -4.19
C ILE A 339 30.04 -34.51 -3.13
N LEU A 340 29.42 -34.12 -2.01
CA LEU A 340 29.06 -35.06 -0.94
C LEU A 340 28.03 -36.09 -1.42
N LEU A 341 27.03 -35.68 -2.20
CA LEU A 341 26.04 -36.59 -2.78
C LEU A 341 26.66 -37.58 -3.78
N ILE A 342 27.58 -37.11 -4.64
CA ILE A 342 28.32 -37.98 -5.56
C ILE A 342 29.20 -38.97 -4.78
N GLY A 343 29.93 -38.50 -3.77
CA GLY A 343 30.75 -39.35 -2.91
C GLY A 343 29.93 -40.45 -2.22
N LEU A 344 28.76 -40.09 -1.70
CA LEU A 344 27.82 -41.04 -1.09
C LEU A 344 27.30 -42.06 -2.11
N ALA A 345 26.93 -41.63 -3.32
CA ALA A 345 26.45 -42.50 -4.38
C ALA A 345 27.53 -43.50 -4.83
N VAL A 346 28.77 -43.03 -5.00
CA VAL A 346 29.93 -43.89 -5.32
C VAL A 346 30.18 -44.89 -4.21
N TRP A 347 30.13 -44.45 -2.95
CA TRP A 347 30.30 -45.32 -1.80
C TRP A 347 29.22 -46.41 -1.73
N LEU A 348 27.95 -46.05 -1.91
CA LEU A 348 26.83 -46.99 -1.97
C LEU A 348 26.98 -47.98 -3.13
N PHE A 349 27.42 -47.52 -4.31
CA PHE A 349 27.66 -48.37 -5.46
C PHE A 349 28.78 -49.40 -5.23
N ILE A 350 29.89 -48.97 -4.62
CA ILE A 350 31.00 -49.87 -4.25
C ILE A 350 30.52 -50.89 -3.20
N ARG A 351 29.78 -50.44 -2.18
CA ARG A 351 29.22 -51.31 -1.14
C ARG A 351 28.28 -52.36 -1.75
N HIS A 352 27.40 -51.95 -2.66
CA HIS A 352 26.49 -52.86 -3.35
C HIS A 352 27.23 -53.88 -4.22
N ARG A 353 28.30 -53.48 -4.93
CA ARG A 353 29.14 -54.43 -5.69
C ARG A 353 29.85 -55.43 -4.79
N ARG A 354 30.34 -55.02 -3.62
CA ARG A 354 31.00 -55.92 -2.66
C ARG A 354 30.02 -56.89 -1.99
N ALA A 355 28.77 -56.49 -1.80
CA ALA A 355 27.74 -57.32 -1.20
C ALA A 355 27.16 -58.39 -2.15
N ARG A 356 27.48 -58.38 -3.45
CA ARG A 356 27.07 -59.46 -4.35
C ARG A 356 27.92 -60.71 -4.07
N PRO A 357 27.35 -61.78 -3.49
CA PRO A 357 28.09 -63.03 -3.32
C PRO A 357 28.52 -63.56 -4.70
N LYS A 358 29.75 -64.04 -4.80
CA LYS A 358 30.26 -64.69 -6.02
C LYS A 358 29.38 -65.91 -6.30
N LYS A 359 28.38 -65.77 -7.18
CA LYS A 359 27.67 -66.91 -7.75
C LYS A 359 28.71 -67.72 -8.54
N GLY A 360 29.10 -68.86 -7.98
CA GLY A 360 29.97 -69.83 -8.64
C GLY A 360 29.36 -70.26 -9.97
N LYS A 361 30.21 -70.31 -11.00
CA LYS A 361 29.89 -70.96 -12.28
C LYS A 361 29.72 -72.46 -12.01
N GLY A 362 28.48 -72.92 -12.01
CA GLY A 362 28.12 -74.32 -12.22
C GLY A 362 27.10 -74.37 -13.34
N ILE A 363 27.49 -74.94 -14.48
CA ILE A 363 26.57 -75.40 -15.53
C ILE A 363 26.19 -76.84 -15.14
N PRO A 364 24.90 -77.21 -15.20
CA PRO A 364 24.53 -78.26 -16.14
C PRO A 364 23.27 -77.97 -16.97
N GLU A 365 23.20 -78.70 -18.07
CA GLU A 365 22.22 -78.82 -19.14
C GLU A 365 20.74 -79.10 -18.74
N ILE A 366 19.81 -78.50 -19.53
CA ILE A 366 18.68 -79.07 -20.36
C ILE A 366 17.83 -80.21 -19.73
N PRO A 367 16.45 -80.29 -19.82
CA PRO A 367 15.59 -80.00 -21.00
C PRO A 367 14.19 -79.36 -20.80
N SER A 368 13.64 -78.90 -21.93
CA SER A 368 12.28 -79.08 -22.47
C SER A 368 11.15 -79.60 -21.56
N SER A 369 10.07 -78.80 -21.45
CA SER A 369 8.65 -79.22 -21.44
C SER A 369 7.80 -77.94 -21.43
N GLN A 370 7.19 -77.50 -22.54
CA GLN A 370 5.81 -77.81 -22.96
C GLN A 370 4.74 -77.70 -21.85
N ASN A 371 3.62 -77.06 -22.26
CA ASN A 371 2.32 -76.91 -21.60
C ASN A 371 2.19 -75.75 -20.59
N SER A 372 1.13 -74.97 -20.52
CA SER A 372 -0.01 -74.55 -21.35
C SER A 372 -1.00 -73.90 -20.35
N VAL A 373 -1.98 -73.15 -20.85
CA VAL A 373 -3.25 -72.78 -20.17
C VAL A 373 -3.13 -71.64 -19.14
N HIS A 374 -3.56 -70.42 -19.49
CA HIS A 374 -4.93 -69.86 -19.48
C HIS A 374 -5.35 -69.31 -18.11
N GLU A 375 -5.81 -68.04 -18.15
CA GLU A 375 -6.87 -67.44 -17.30
C GLU A 375 -6.58 -67.23 -15.80
N LEU A 376 -7.11 -66.22 -15.10
CA LEU A 376 -8.14 -65.20 -15.34
C LEU A 376 -8.03 -64.15 -14.21
N MET A 377 -8.34 -62.90 -14.55
CA MET A 377 -9.17 -61.93 -13.79
C MET A 377 -8.78 -61.34 -12.41
N ASN A 378 -8.99 -60.01 -12.38
CA ASN A 378 -9.61 -59.16 -11.35
C ASN A 378 -8.80 -58.75 -10.10
N ALA A 379 -8.46 -57.46 -10.02
CA ALA A 379 -9.30 -56.42 -9.40
C ALA A 379 -8.84 -55.01 -9.82
#